data_AF-A0A6B0ZD64-F1
#
_entry.id   AF-A0A6B0ZD64-F1
#
_cell.length_a   1.000
_cell.length_b   1.000
_cell.length_c   1.000
_cell.angle_alpha   90.00
_cell.angle_beta   90.00
_cell.angle_gamma   90.00
#
_symmetry.space_group_name_H-M   'P 1'
#
loop_
_entity.id
_entity.type
_entity.pdbx_description
1 polymer ?
#
loop_
_entity_poly.entity_id
_entity_poly.type
_entity_poly.pdbx_seq_one_letter_code
_entity_poly.pdbx_strand_id
1 'polypeptide(L)'
;MAGKPGNLPENLLLHLSEETRSAILDYDLRGQQRVNQLFRRVHNKVVRREVVLTVAQQDDGPKRVRDARRLLQPEGIIVLGHQGNHPGIAEGLKIEVPRKGSWIATRVARAEPDDADSVVVITGERWRRANPGDAVCAGPINYQ
;
A
#
# COMPACT_ATOMS: atom_id res chain seq x y z
N MET A 1 20.91 -29.13 -19.22
CA MET A 1 20.63 -28.14 -18.16
C MET A 1 19.12 -28.08 -17.98
N ALA A 2 18.57 -28.80 -17.00
CA ALA A 2 17.14 -28.75 -16.69
C ALA A 2 16.81 -27.41 -16.02
N GLY A 3 15.87 -26.66 -16.58
CA GLY A 3 15.41 -25.39 -16.02
C GLY A 3 14.83 -25.59 -14.62
N LYS A 4 15.28 -24.79 -13.65
CA LYS A 4 14.63 -24.68 -12.34
C LYS A 4 13.13 -24.40 -12.57
N PRO A 5 12.21 -25.08 -11.86
CA PRO A 5 10.82 -24.67 -11.89
C PRO A 5 10.77 -23.21 -11.44
N GLY A 6 10.41 -22.33 -12.36
CA GLY A 6 10.26 -20.91 -12.08
C GLY A 6 9.16 -20.78 -11.03
N ASN A 7 9.52 -20.35 -9.84
CA ASN A 7 8.56 -20.09 -8.78
C ASN A 7 7.58 -19.04 -9.32
N LEU A 8 6.35 -19.44 -9.63
CA LEU A 8 5.34 -18.52 -10.14
C LEU A 8 5.18 -17.39 -9.12
N PRO A 9 5.11 -16.12 -9.56
CA PRO A 9 4.87 -15.03 -8.64
C PRO A 9 3.57 -15.28 -7.88
N GLU A 10 3.64 -15.19 -6.55
CA GLU A 10 2.51 -15.43 -5.65
C GLU A 10 1.30 -14.59 -6.09
N ASN A 11 0.14 -15.24 -6.24
CA ASN A 11 -1.10 -14.54 -6.50
C ASN A 11 -1.68 -14.06 -5.17
N LEU A 12 -1.33 -12.82 -4.81
CA LEU A 12 -1.76 -12.17 -3.57
C LEU A 12 -3.27 -12.35 -3.29
N LEU A 13 -4.13 -12.20 -4.32
CA LEU A 13 -5.58 -12.28 -4.16
C LEU A 13 -6.06 -13.67 -3.73
N LEU A 14 -5.38 -14.74 -4.15
CA LEU A 14 -5.74 -16.11 -3.78
C LEU A 14 -5.50 -16.41 -2.29
N HIS A 15 -4.58 -15.68 -1.66
CA HIS A 15 -4.19 -15.90 -0.26
C HIS A 15 -4.83 -14.91 0.73
N LEU A 16 -5.70 -14.02 0.26
CA LEU A 16 -6.51 -13.18 1.13
C LEU A 16 -7.68 -13.98 1.73
N SER A 17 -8.17 -13.56 2.89
CA SER A 17 -9.43 -14.08 3.43
C SER A 17 -10.56 -13.83 2.42
N GLU A 18 -11.55 -14.70 2.41
CA GLU A 18 -12.71 -14.56 1.53
C GLU A 18 -13.40 -13.21 1.70
N GLU A 19 -13.62 -12.78 2.95
CA GLU A 19 -14.18 -11.48 3.28
C GLU A 19 -13.38 -10.33 2.64
N THR A 20 -12.06 -10.35 2.79
CA THR A 20 -11.18 -9.30 2.24
C THR A 20 -11.23 -9.31 0.71
N ARG A 21 -11.13 -10.50 0.10
CA ARG A 21 -11.17 -10.65 -1.35
C ARG A 21 -12.49 -10.18 -1.94
N SER A 22 -13.61 -10.56 -1.34
CA SER A 22 -14.96 -10.16 -1.79
C SER A 22 -15.15 -8.66 -1.68
N ALA A 23 -14.69 -8.02 -0.60
CA ALA A 23 -14.76 -6.56 -0.47
C ALA A 23 -13.89 -5.79 -1.47
N ILE A 24 -12.78 -6.38 -1.94
CA ILE A 24 -11.90 -5.78 -2.95
C ILE A 24 -12.48 -5.96 -4.37
N LEU A 25 -13.02 -7.14 -4.65
CA LEU A 25 -13.54 -7.54 -5.97
C LEU A 25 -15.05 -7.31 -6.13
N ASP A 26 -15.65 -6.55 -5.22
CA ASP A 26 -17.06 -6.19 -5.26
C ASP A 26 -17.43 -5.55 -6.60
N TYR A 27 -18.45 -6.12 -7.26
CA TYR A 27 -18.90 -5.71 -8.59
C TYR A 27 -19.66 -4.39 -8.59
N ASP A 28 -20.19 -3.97 -7.44
CA ASP A 28 -20.86 -2.67 -7.29
C ASP A 28 -19.83 -1.52 -7.23
N LEU A 29 -18.55 -1.84 -7.03
CA LEU A 29 -17.47 -0.87 -7.00
C LEU A 29 -16.84 -0.63 -8.37
N ARG A 30 -16.63 0.65 -8.70
CA ARG A 30 -15.85 1.06 -9.87
C ARG A 30 -14.37 0.70 -9.68
N GLY A 31 -13.62 0.62 -10.79
CA GLY A 31 -12.20 0.26 -10.76
C GLY A 31 -11.34 1.07 -9.76
N GLN A 32 -11.58 2.37 -9.59
CA GLN A 32 -10.88 3.18 -8.59
C GLN A 32 -11.25 2.76 -7.16
N GLN A 33 -12.53 2.52 -6.89
CA GLN A 33 -13.01 2.15 -5.56
C GLN A 33 -12.47 0.78 -5.15
N ARG A 34 -12.35 -0.16 -6.09
CA ARG A 34 -11.71 -1.46 -5.85
C ARG A 34 -10.22 -1.33 -5.53
N VAL A 35 -9.49 -0.49 -6.26
CA VAL A 35 -8.07 -0.19 -5.95
C VAL A 35 -7.94 0.48 -4.58
N ASN A 36 -8.86 1.37 -4.22
CA ASN A 36 -8.90 1.96 -2.88
C ASN A 36 -9.15 0.87 -1.81
N GLN A 37 -10.09 -0.06 -2.04
CA GLN A 37 -10.35 -1.17 -1.12
C GLN A 37 -9.14 -2.11 -0.97
N LEU A 38 -8.42 -2.36 -2.06
CA LEU A 38 -7.19 -3.16 -2.04
C LEU A 38 -6.19 -2.56 -1.05
N PHE A 39 -5.87 -1.27 -1.18
CA PHE A 39 -4.91 -0.62 -0.31
C PHE A 39 -5.44 -0.27 1.08
N ARG A 40 -6.76 -0.21 1.27
CA ARG A 40 -7.39 -0.06 2.59
C ARG A 40 -7.32 -1.33 3.43
N ARG A 41 -7.32 -2.51 2.79
CA ARG A 41 -7.38 -3.81 3.47
C ARG A 41 -6.06 -4.56 3.47
N VAL A 42 -5.21 -4.33 2.47
CA VAL A 42 -3.94 -5.06 2.33
C VAL A 42 -2.78 -4.14 2.69
N HIS A 43 -2.37 -4.21 3.96
CA HIS A 43 -1.22 -3.45 4.48
C HIS A 43 0.01 -4.34 4.62
N ASN A 44 1.20 -3.74 4.47
CA ASN A 44 2.51 -4.36 4.68
C ASN A 44 2.75 -5.64 3.85
N LYS A 45 2.10 -5.75 2.69
CA LYS A 45 2.30 -6.79 1.69
C LYS A 45 2.53 -6.16 0.33
N VAL A 46 3.49 -6.66 -0.43
CA VAL A 46 3.79 -6.15 -1.77
C VAL A 46 2.66 -6.51 -2.74
N VAL A 47 2.07 -5.48 -3.34
CA VAL A 47 1.06 -5.55 -4.39
C VAL A 47 1.73 -5.31 -5.73
N ARG A 48 1.74 -6.33 -6.60
CA ARG A 48 2.34 -6.24 -7.94
C ARG A 48 1.38 -5.62 -8.96
N ARG A 49 1.93 -5.15 -10.07
CA ARG A 49 1.19 -4.57 -11.20
C ARG A 49 0.03 -5.46 -11.65
N GLU A 50 0.26 -6.76 -11.77
CA GLU A 50 -0.72 -7.72 -12.26
C GLU A 50 -1.95 -7.72 -11.35
N VAL A 51 -1.75 -7.71 -10.02
CA VAL A 51 -2.83 -7.64 -9.03
C VAL A 51 -3.63 -6.33 -9.19
N VAL A 52 -2.93 -5.20 -9.34
CA VAL A 52 -3.59 -3.90 -9.54
C VAL A 52 -4.41 -3.89 -10.82
N LEU A 53 -3.90 -4.47 -11.92
CA LEU A 53 -4.64 -4.56 -13.19
C LEU A 53 -5.88 -5.45 -13.04
N THR A 54 -5.76 -6.60 -12.36
CA THR A 54 -6.90 -7.47 -12.05
C THR A 54 -7.97 -6.75 -11.24
N VAL A 55 -7.58 -6.01 -10.20
CA VAL A 55 -8.52 -5.27 -9.33
C VAL A 55 -9.13 -4.06 -10.05
N ALA A 56 -8.35 -3.35 -10.85
CA ALA A 56 -8.85 -2.22 -11.63
C ALA A 56 -9.83 -2.68 -12.73
N GLN A 57 -9.58 -3.85 -13.33
CA GLN A 57 -10.21 -4.37 -14.55
C GLN A 57 -10.07 -3.42 -15.76
N GLN A 58 -9.03 -2.58 -15.75
CA GLN A 58 -8.72 -1.60 -16.79
C GLN A 58 -7.19 -1.40 -16.86
N ASP A 59 -6.70 -1.00 -18.04
CA ASP A 59 -5.25 -0.86 -18.30
C ASP A 59 -4.59 0.32 -17.54
N ASP A 60 -5.40 1.19 -16.92
CA ASP A 60 -4.96 2.37 -16.19
C ASP A 60 -4.61 2.12 -14.71
N GLY A 61 -4.44 0.86 -14.29
CA GLY A 61 -4.12 0.47 -12.90
C GLY A 61 -3.08 1.36 -12.20
N PRO A 62 -1.86 1.58 -12.75
CA PRO A 62 -0.85 2.45 -12.12
C PRO A 62 -1.28 3.91 -11.95
N LYS A 63 -2.17 4.44 -12.80
CA LYS A 63 -2.78 5.76 -12.61
C LYS A 63 -3.70 5.73 -11.38
N ARG A 64 -4.52 4.69 -11.25
CA ARG A 64 -5.41 4.51 -10.09
C ARG A 64 -4.67 4.37 -8.77
N VAL A 65 -3.49 3.74 -8.77
CA VAL A 65 -2.63 3.70 -7.57
C VAL A 65 -2.17 5.11 -7.18
N ARG A 66 -1.80 5.95 -8.16
CA ARG A 66 -1.44 7.35 -7.88
C ARG A 66 -2.63 8.13 -7.31
N ASP A 67 -3.82 7.91 -7.85
CA ASP A 67 -5.05 8.54 -7.35
C ASP A 67 -5.41 8.05 -5.93
N ALA A 68 -5.19 6.75 -5.64
CA ALA A 68 -5.45 6.15 -4.33
C ALA A 68 -4.64 6.83 -3.20
N ARG A 69 -3.41 7.29 -3.47
CA ARG A 69 -2.59 8.02 -2.49
C ARG A 69 -3.31 9.23 -1.91
N ARG A 70 -4.02 9.98 -2.75
CA ARG A 70 -4.79 11.16 -2.33
C ARG A 70 -6.12 10.76 -1.71
N LEU A 71 -6.79 9.75 -2.27
CA LEU A 71 -8.11 9.32 -1.80
C LEU A 71 -8.08 8.63 -0.44
N LEU A 72 -6.97 7.97 -0.10
CA LEU A 72 -6.79 7.26 1.18
C LEU A 72 -6.00 8.08 2.21
N GLN A 73 -5.50 9.26 1.83
CA GLN A 73 -4.78 10.15 2.74
C GLN A 73 -5.62 10.53 3.98
N PRO A 74 -6.94 10.82 3.88
CA PRO A 74 -7.75 11.12 5.07
C PRO A 74 -7.83 9.96 6.09
N GLU A 75 -7.58 8.73 5.64
CA GLU A 75 -7.58 7.53 6.48
C GLU A 75 -6.18 7.20 7.06
N GLY A 76 -5.19 8.05 6.79
CA GLY A 76 -3.82 7.85 7.24
C GLY A 76 -3.08 6.76 6.46
N ILE A 77 -3.59 6.35 5.30
CA ILE A 77 -2.97 5.29 4.50
C ILE A 77 -2.06 5.91 3.44
N ILE A 78 -0.80 5.49 3.45
CA ILE A 78 0.18 5.82 2.42
C ILE A 78 0.38 4.64 1.48
N VAL A 79 0.59 4.93 0.19
CA VAL A 79 0.86 3.90 -0.83
C VAL A 79 2.20 4.18 -1.50
N LEU A 80 3.22 3.42 -1.06
CA LEU A 80 4.61 3.57 -1.46
C LEU A 80 4.90 2.76 -2.72
N GLY A 81 5.66 3.34 -3.65
CA GLY A 81 6.18 2.66 -4.84
C GLY A 81 7.70 2.54 -4.81
N HIS A 82 8.33 2.51 -5.99
CA HIS A 82 9.77 2.30 -6.14
C HIS A 82 10.59 3.56 -6.50
N GLN A 83 9.93 4.71 -6.68
CA GLN A 83 10.55 5.96 -7.14
C GLN A 83 10.42 7.05 -6.09
N GLY A 84 11.24 8.10 -6.24
CA GLY A 84 11.21 9.28 -5.38
C GLY A 84 11.56 8.92 -3.95
N ASN A 85 10.84 9.50 -2.99
CA ASN A 85 11.11 9.29 -1.57
C ASN A 85 10.56 7.95 -1.03
N HIS A 86 9.74 7.24 -1.80
CA HIS A 86 9.04 6.04 -1.32
C HIS A 86 9.96 4.94 -0.77
N PRO A 87 11.10 4.59 -1.40
CA PRO A 87 11.99 3.56 -0.85
C PRO A 87 12.52 3.92 0.54
N GLY A 88 13.00 5.15 0.73
CA GLY A 88 13.48 5.62 2.02
C GLY A 88 12.39 5.68 3.09
N ILE A 89 11.15 6.02 2.71
CA ILE A 89 10.00 5.97 3.62
C ILE A 89 9.69 4.52 4.04
N ALA A 90 9.72 3.57 3.10
CA ALA A 90 9.49 2.16 3.40
C ALA A 90 10.57 1.60 4.34
N GLU A 91 11.83 1.94 4.10
CA GLU A 91 12.96 1.57 4.96
C GLU A 91 12.81 2.15 6.37
N GLY A 92 12.50 3.46 6.49
CA GLY A 92 12.31 4.13 7.77
C GLY A 92 11.14 3.58 8.58
N LEU A 93 10.08 3.12 7.90
CA LEU A 93 8.93 2.46 8.53
C LEU A 93 9.17 0.95 8.78
N LYS A 94 10.34 0.41 8.40
CA LYS A 94 10.69 -1.01 8.49
C LYS A 94 9.66 -1.92 7.81
N ILE A 95 9.29 -1.57 6.59
CA ILE A 95 8.43 -2.39 5.71
C ILE A 95 9.16 -2.73 4.42
N GLU A 96 8.70 -3.77 3.73
CA GLU A 96 9.34 -4.20 2.49
C GLU A 96 9.35 -3.08 1.44
N VAL A 97 10.51 -2.84 0.82
CA VAL A 97 10.70 -1.82 -0.22
C VAL A 97 10.17 -2.35 -1.56
N PRO A 98 9.14 -1.73 -2.16
CA PRO A 98 8.59 -2.19 -3.43
C PRO A 98 9.59 -2.06 -4.58
N ARG A 99 9.66 -3.07 -5.44
CA ARG A 99 10.41 -3.03 -6.70
C ARG A 99 9.60 -2.30 -7.79
N LYS A 100 10.25 -2.02 -8.93
CA LYS A 100 9.57 -1.44 -10.10
C LYS A 100 8.32 -2.24 -10.48
N GLY A 101 7.20 -1.54 -10.65
CA GLY A 101 5.90 -2.14 -10.94
C GLY A 101 5.20 -2.76 -9.73
N SER A 102 5.60 -2.42 -8.51
CA SER A 102 4.91 -2.87 -7.29
C SER A 102 4.74 -1.73 -6.29
N TRP A 103 3.83 -1.95 -5.33
CA TRP A 103 3.48 -1.00 -4.28
C TRP A 103 3.27 -1.71 -2.96
N ILE A 104 3.38 -0.97 -1.86
CA ILE A 104 3.00 -1.43 -0.53
C ILE A 104 2.19 -0.32 0.13
N ALA A 105 1.10 -0.69 0.79
CA ALA A 105 0.31 0.23 1.61
C ALA A 105 0.58 0.00 3.10
N THR A 106 0.53 1.07 3.88
CA THR A 106 0.47 0.99 5.33
C THR A 106 -0.30 2.17 5.88
N ARG A 107 -0.96 1.97 7.03
CA ARG A 107 -1.48 3.07 7.83
C ARG A 107 -0.34 3.67 8.67
N VAL A 108 -0.29 4.99 8.73
CA VAL A 108 0.62 5.75 9.58
C VAL A 108 -0.15 6.54 10.64
N ALA A 109 0.53 6.80 11.76
CA ALA A 109 0.07 7.67 12.82
C ALA A 109 1.16 8.70 13.14
N ARG A 110 0.79 9.79 13.81
CA ARG A 110 1.77 10.73 14.35
C ARG A 110 2.66 10.00 15.35
N ALA A 111 3.97 10.19 15.22
CA ALA A 111 4.89 9.67 16.21
C ALA A 111 4.91 10.59 17.43
N GLU A 112 4.87 9.99 18.61
CA GLU A 112 5.08 10.67 19.88
C GLU A 112 6.59 10.82 20.16
N PRO A 113 6.99 11.73 21.07
CA PRO A 113 8.40 11.94 21.40
C PRO A 113 9.15 10.65 21.79
N ASP A 114 8.45 9.74 22.48
CA ASP A 114 9.00 8.50 23.02
C ASP A 114 8.99 7.33 22.02
N ASP A 115 8.46 7.51 20.81
CA ASP A 115 8.51 6.51 19.74
C ASP A 115 9.96 6.39 19.20
N ALA A 116 10.69 5.38 19.66
CA ALA A 116 12.15 5.34 19.49
C ALA A 116 12.66 4.71 18.19
N ASP A 117 11.94 3.78 17.55
CA ASP A 117 12.64 2.86 16.62
C ASP A 117 12.09 2.77 15.19
N SER A 118 10.98 3.39 14.81
CA SER A 118 10.44 3.31 13.44
C SER A 118 9.71 4.58 13.03
N VAL A 119 10.39 5.71 13.26
CA VAL A 119 9.88 7.03 12.94
C VAL A 119 10.56 7.55 11.69
N VAL A 120 9.76 7.98 10.73
CA VAL A 120 10.19 8.66 9.51
C VAL A 120 9.70 10.10 9.51
N VAL A 121 10.53 11.02 9.02
CA VAL A 121 10.12 12.41 8.79
C VAL A 121 9.62 12.54 7.37
N ILE A 122 8.36 12.92 7.21
CA ILE A 122 7.72 13.18 5.91
C ILE A 122 7.18 14.60 5.97
N THR A 123 7.64 15.45 5.04
CA THR A 123 7.24 16.88 4.97
C THR A 123 7.40 17.63 6.29
N GLY A 124 8.48 17.36 7.04
CA GLY A 124 8.78 18.01 8.32
C GLY A 124 8.05 17.43 9.52
N GLU A 125 7.20 16.42 9.32
CA GLU A 125 6.41 15.82 10.39
C GLU A 125 6.83 14.38 10.66
N ARG A 126 6.75 13.94 11.92
CA ARG A 126 7.17 12.61 12.36
C ARG A 126 6.01 11.61 12.26
N TRP A 127 6.26 10.51 11.57
CA TRP A 127 5.30 9.44 11.33
C TRP A 127 5.86 8.10 11.74
N ARG A 128 5.02 7.24 12.32
CA ARG A 128 5.30 5.83 12.53
C ARG A 128 4.22 4.97 11.91
N ARG A 129 4.45 3.66 11.84
CA ARG A 129 3.38 2.72 11.53
C ARG A 129 2.30 2.81 12.60
N ALA A 130 1.04 2.80 12.14
CA ALA A 130 -0.09 2.75 13.05
C ALA A 130 -0.30 1.32 13.58
N ASN A 131 -0.48 1.20 14.88
CA ASN A 131 -1.01 0.03 15.57
C ASN A 131 -2.53 -0.04 15.42
N PRO A 132 -3.17 -1.21 15.57
CA PRO A 132 -4.63 -1.34 15.44
C PRO A 132 -5.44 -0.39 16.35
N GLY A 133 -4.92 -0.05 17.53
CA GLY A 133 -5.58 0.84 18.48
C GLY A 133 -5.41 2.33 18.23
N ASP A 134 -4.52 2.76 17.31
CA ASP A 134 -4.35 4.18 17.04
C ASP A 134 -5.59 4.77 16.37
N ALA A 135 -5.97 5.97 16.81
CA ALA A 135 -7.01 6.75 16.17
C ALA A 135 -6.66 7.04 14.71
N VAL A 136 -7.68 7.03 13.84
CA VAL A 136 -7.50 7.43 12.44
C VAL A 136 -7.18 8.92 12.39
N CYS A 137 -6.10 9.27 11.71
CA CYS A 137 -5.75 10.65 11.40
C CYS A 137 -5.37 10.76 9.92
N ALA A 138 -5.49 11.97 9.36
CA ALA A 138 -5.06 12.21 7.99
C ALA A 138 -3.54 12.03 7.89
N GLY A 139 -3.08 11.32 6.86
CA GLY A 139 -1.66 11.04 6.58
C GLY A 139 -0.91 12.25 5.99
N PRO A 140 0.36 12.08 5.61
CA PRO A 140 1.12 13.15 4.96
C PRO A 140 0.50 13.52 3.60
N ILE A 141 0.42 14.82 3.32
CA ILE A 141 -0.20 15.35 2.08
C ILE A 141 0.70 15.10 0.85
N ASN A 142 2.02 15.20 1.01
CA ASN A 142 2.96 14.96 -0.07
C ASN A 142 4.09 14.05 0.42
N TYR A 143 4.31 12.95 -0.28
CA TYR A 143 5.36 11.98 0.03
C TYR A 143 5.88 11.27 -1.23
N GLN A 144 5.66 11.91 -2.39
CA GLN A 144 6.12 11.41 -3.68
C GLN A 144 7.59 11.74 -3.93
#